data_AF-A0A363N557-F1
#
_entry.id   AF-A0A363N557-F1
#
_cell.length_a   1.000
_cell.length_b   1.000
_cell.length_c   1.000
_cell.angle_alpha   90.00
_cell.angle_beta   90.00
_cell.angle_gamma   90.00
#
_symmetry.space_group_name_H-M   'P 1'
#
loop_
_entity.id
_entity.type
_entity.pdbx_description
1 polymer ?
#
loop_
_entity_poly.entity_id
_entity_poly.type
_entity_poly.pdbx_seq_one_letter_code
_entity_poly.pdbx_strand_id
1 'polypeptide(L)'
;MQLSNSEEQLMEHLWKLEKAFMKDLLEAYPKPKPATTTVATLLKRMIDKKFVAYNEFGNSREYYPLVKKTDYFSKHVNGLISNFFNNSASQFASFFTTETNLSASELEDLRKIIDSEIQKKKK
;
A
#
# COMPACT_ATOMS: atom_id res chain seq x y z
N MET A 1 -0.50 9.97 -10.19
CA MET A 1 -1.90 9.49 -10.09
C MET A 1 -2.07 8.87 -8.72
N GLN A 2 -3.17 9.17 -8.04
CA GLN A 2 -3.49 8.63 -6.72
C GLN A 2 -4.66 7.64 -6.83
N LEU A 3 -4.64 6.62 -6.00
CA LEU A 3 -5.78 5.72 -5.81
C LEU A 3 -6.75 6.39 -4.84
N SER A 4 -8.05 6.20 -5.04
CA SER A 4 -9.04 6.55 -4.01
C SER A 4 -9.02 5.50 -2.90
N ASN A 5 -9.58 5.82 -1.73
CA ASN A 5 -9.62 4.88 -0.59
C ASN A 5 -10.18 3.50 -0.96
N SER A 6 -11.22 3.44 -1.81
CA SER A 6 -11.79 2.17 -2.28
C SER A 6 -10.87 1.42 -3.25
N GLU A 7 -10.13 2.15 -4.09
CA GLU A 7 -9.14 1.57 -5.00
C GLU A 7 -7.91 1.07 -4.22
N GLU A 8 -7.50 1.76 -3.15
CA GLU A 8 -6.43 1.34 -2.24
C GLU A 8 -6.79 0.06 -1.50
N GLN A 9 -8.01 -0.03 -0.93
CA GLN A 9 -8.49 -1.27 -0.30
C GLN A 9 -8.46 -2.46 -1.28
N LEU A 10 -8.85 -2.25 -2.53
CA LEU A 10 -8.78 -3.30 -3.54
C LEU A 10 -7.33 -3.69 -3.84
N MET A 11 -6.40 -2.72 -3.94
CA MET A 11 -4.98 -3.01 -4.09
C MET A 11 -4.40 -3.75 -2.90
N GLU A 12 -4.83 -3.47 -1.67
CA GLU A 12 -4.35 -4.20 -0.49
C GLU A 12 -4.68 -5.69 -0.56
N HIS A 13 -5.89 -6.03 -1.00
CA HIS A 13 -6.28 -7.41 -1.25
C HIS A 13 -5.48 -8.01 -2.41
N LEU A 14 -5.33 -7.28 -3.52
CA LEU A 14 -4.62 -7.76 -4.70
C LEU A 14 -3.12 -7.95 -4.46
N TRP A 15 -2.46 -7.06 -3.70
CA TRP A 15 -1.05 -7.19 -3.32
C TRP A 15 -0.84 -8.39 -2.40
N LYS A 16 -1.80 -8.72 -1.55
CA LYS A 16 -1.73 -9.90 -0.67
C LYS A 16 -1.89 -11.21 -1.44
N LEU A 17 -2.77 -11.21 -2.44
CA LEU A 17 -3.05 -12.39 -3.27
C LEU A 17 -2.05 -12.57 -4.42
N GLU A 18 -1.33 -11.51 -4.80
CA GLU A 18 -0.43 -11.37 -5.97
C GLU A 18 -1.14 -11.53 -7.33
N LYS A 19 -2.01 -12.53 -7.46
CA LYS A 19 -2.90 -12.77 -8.59
C LYS A 19 -4.25 -13.22 -8.06
N ALA A 20 -5.33 -12.69 -8.61
CA ALA A 20 -6.66 -12.97 -8.11
C ALA A 20 -7.71 -12.92 -9.22
N PHE A 21 -8.65 -13.87 -9.20
CA PHE A 21 -9.88 -13.77 -9.97
C PHE A 21 -10.89 -12.87 -9.23
N MET A 22 -11.95 -12.49 -9.95
CA MET A 22 -13.05 -11.69 -9.39
C MET A 22 -13.63 -12.31 -8.11
N LYS A 23 -13.74 -13.65 -8.08
CA LYS A 23 -14.26 -14.38 -6.92
C LYS A 23 -13.34 -14.24 -5.71
N ASP A 24 -12.03 -14.38 -5.90
CA ASP A 24 -11.03 -14.29 -4.83
C ASP A 24 -11.01 -12.89 -4.21
N LEU A 25 -11.11 -11.85 -5.05
CA LEU A 25 -11.21 -10.46 -4.59
C LEU A 25 -12.46 -10.24 -3.75
N LEU A 26 -13.63 -10.74 -4.17
CA LEU A 26 -14.87 -10.64 -3.41
C LEU A 26 -14.86 -11.44 -2.10
N GLU A 27 -14.08 -12.52 -2.03
CA GLU A 27 -13.88 -13.31 -0.82
C GLU A 27 -12.92 -12.65 0.17
N ALA A 28 -11.97 -11.84 -0.30
CA ALA A 28 -11.06 -11.08 0.54
C ALA A 28 -11.74 -9.93 1.32
N TYR A 29 -12.91 -9.45 0.87
CA TYR A 29 -13.64 -8.38 1.57
C TYR A 29 -14.34 -8.88 2.84
N PRO A 30 -14.24 -8.14 3.96
CA PRO A 30 -15.04 -8.40 5.15
C PRO A 30 -16.54 -8.15 4.87
N LYS A 31 -17.42 -8.70 5.71
CA LYS A 31 -18.87 -8.43 5.60
C LYS A 31 -19.18 -7.01 6.12
N PRO A 32 -20.05 -6.23 5.45
CA PRO A 32 -20.79 -6.57 4.24
C PRO A 32 -19.92 -6.48 2.98
N LYS A 33 -20.00 -7.51 2.13
CA LYS A 33 -19.23 -7.57 0.88
C LYS A 33 -19.74 -6.52 -0.11
N PRO A 34 -18.84 -5.85 -0.84
CA PRO A 34 -19.23 -4.97 -1.93
C PRO A 34 -19.92 -5.77 -3.05
N ALA A 35 -20.78 -5.12 -3.81
CA ALA A 35 -21.37 -5.73 -5.00
C ALA A 35 -20.28 -6.02 -6.06
N THR A 36 -20.46 -7.10 -6.81
CA THR A 36 -19.57 -7.49 -7.92
C THR A 36 -19.39 -6.35 -8.93
N THR A 37 -20.45 -5.61 -9.23
CA THR A 37 -20.40 -4.46 -10.15
C THR A 37 -19.53 -3.31 -9.62
N THR A 38 -19.52 -3.09 -8.31
CA THR A 38 -18.65 -2.09 -7.65
C THR A 38 -17.19 -2.46 -7.84
N VAL A 39 -16.82 -3.70 -7.51
CA VAL A 39 -15.45 -4.21 -7.67
C VAL A 39 -15.02 -4.17 -9.14
N ALA A 40 -15.91 -4.50 -10.08
CA ALA A 40 -15.62 -4.46 -11.51
C ALA A 40 -15.37 -3.02 -12.00
N THR A 41 -16.13 -2.05 -11.50
CA THR A 41 -15.96 -0.63 -11.81
C THR A 41 -14.62 -0.11 -11.28
N LEU A 42 -14.25 -0.50 -10.06
CA LEU A 42 -12.95 -0.15 -9.46
C LEU A 42 -11.80 -0.75 -10.27
N LEU A 43 -11.87 -2.04 -10.62
CA LEU A 43 -10.87 -2.72 -11.45
C LEU A 43 -10.71 -2.02 -12.80
N LYS A 44 -11.81 -1.69 -13.48
CA LYS A 44 -11.76 -0.95 -14.75
C LYS A 44 -11.01 0.37 -14.61
N ARG A 45 -11.36 1.19 -13.61
CA ARG A 45 -10.66 2.46 -13.33
C ARG A 45 -9.18 2.27 -13.05
N MET A 46 -8.81 1.20 -12.32
CA MET A 46 -7.43 0.91 -11.96
C MET A 46 -6.61 0.39 -13.13
N ILE A 47 -7.25 -0.32 -14.07
CA ILE A 47 -6.66 -0.70 -15.36
C ILE A 47 -6.42 0.55 -16.21
N ASP A 48 -7.40 1.45 -16.32
CA ASP A 48 -7.25 2.71 -17.06
C ASP A 48 -6.10 3.56 -16.48
N LYS A 49 -5.95 3.54 -15.15
CA LYS A 49 -4.84 4.19 -14.43
C LYS A 49 -3.51 3.42 -14.45
N LYS A 50 -3.45 2.23 -15.07
CA LYS A 50 -2.26 1.35 -15.16
C LYS A 50 -1.71 0.86 -13.82
N PHE A 51 -2.56 0.70 -12.80
CA PHE A 51 -2.17 0.08 -11.52
C PHE A 51 -2.36 -1.43 -11.51
N VAL A 52 -3.30 -1.93 -12.30
CA VAL A 52 -3.68 -3.35 -12.39
C VAL A 52 -3.74 -3.72 -13.86
N ALA A 53 -3.35 -4.95 -14.16
CA ALA A 53 -3.61 -5.59 -15.44
C ALA A 53 -4.32 -6.92 -15.20
N TYR A 54 -4.76 -7.56 -16.28
CA TYR A 54 -5.36 -8.88 -16.21
C TYR A 54 -4.85 -9.76 -17.35
N ASN A 55 -4.86 -11.06 -17.09
CA ASN A 55 -4.70 -12.10 -18.10
C ASN A 55 -6.07 -12.73 -18.36
N GLU A 56 -6.37 -13.00 -19.63
CA GLU A 56 -7.60 -13.70 -20.00
C GLU A 56 -7.38 -15.20 -19.92
N PHE A 57 -8.19 -15.86 -19.09
CA PHE A 57 -8.23 -17.31 -18.93
C PHE A 57 -9.62 -17.79 -19.38
N GLY A 58 -9.79 -17.94 -20.69
CA GLY A 58 -11.08 -18.28 -21.30
C GLY A 58 -12.12 -17.18 -21.01
N ASN A 59 -13.17 -17.53 -20.24
CA ASN A 59 -14.22 -16.59 -19.84
C ASN A 59 -13.90 -15.83 -18.54
N SER A 60 -12.77 -16.13 -17.89
CA SER A 60 -12.37 -15.54 -16.61
C SER A 60 -11.19 -14.58 -16.80
N ARG A 61 -11.11 -13.58 -15.92
CA ARG A 61 -9.98 -12.63 -15.86
C ARG A 61 -9.22 -12.83 -14.56
N GLU A 62 -7.93 -13.09 -14.67
CA GLU A 62 -7.00 -13.10 -13.55
C GLU A 62 -6.33 -11.73 -13.46
N TYR A 63 -6.59 -10.99 -12.38
CA TYR A 63 -6.04 -9.65 -12.15
C TYR A 63 -4.71 -9.75 -11.41
N TYR A 64 -3.78 -8.84 -11.72
CA TYR A 64 -2.48 -8.74 -11.06
C TYR A 64 -2.01 -7.27 -10.94
N PRO A 65 -1.28 -6.91 -9.88
CA PRO A 65 -0.81 -5.54 -9.68
C PRO A 65 0.38 -5.26 -10.59
N LEU A 66 0.40 -4.08 -11.23
CA LEU A 66 1.53 -3.57 -12.00
C LEU A 66 2.50 -2.74 -11.16
N VAL A 67 2.04 -2.26 -10.00
CA VAL A 67 2.80 -1.41 -9.09
C VAL A 67 3.06 -2.18 -7.80
N LYS A 68 4.29 -2.14 -7.29
CA LYS A 68 4.62 -2.74 -5.99
C LYS A 68 4.05 -1.88 -4.85
N LYS A 69 3.60 -2.54 -3.79
CA LYS A 69 3.10 -1.87 -2.57
C LYS A 69 4.12 -0.87 -2.02
N THR A 70 5.39 -1.27 -1.98
CA THR A 70 6.50 -0.42 -1.52
C THR A 70 6.62 0.85 -2.34
N ASP A 71 6.60 0.73 -3.67
CA ASP A 71 6.85 1.87 -4.56
C ASP A 71 5.68 2.87 -4.52
N TYR A 72 4.45 2.38 -4.39
CA TYR A 72 3.28 3.22 -4.20
C TYR A 72 3.33 3.92 -2.84
N PHE A 73 3.55 3.16 -1.76
CA PHE A 73 3.55 3.67 -0.40
C PHE A 73 4.69 4.65 -0.15
N SER A 74 5.91 4.36 -0.61
CA SER A 74 7.06 5.25 -0.46
C SER A 74 6.82 6.60 -1.12
N LYS A 75 6.18 6.65 -2.30
CA LYS A 75 5.82 7.92 -2.95
C LYS A 75 4.81 8.71 -2.12
N HIS A 76 3.82 8.02 -1.55
CA HIS A 76 2.81 8.65 -0.71
C HIS A 76 3.43 9.22 0.58
N VAL A 77 4.22 8.42 1.30
CA VAL A 77 4.91 8.83 2.53
C VAL A 77 5.89 9.97 2.27
N ASN A 78 6.70 9.89 1.21
CA ASN A 78 7.61 10.98 0.86
C ASN A 78 6.84 12.27 0.52
N GLY A 79 5.67 12.16 -0.13
CA GLY A 79 4.77 13.29 -0.35
C GLY A 79 4.26 13.89 0.97
N LEU A 80 3.86 13.06 1.94
CA LEU A 80 3.46 13.52 3.27
C LEU A 80 4.62 14.24 3.99
N ILE A 81 5.82 13.67 3.98
CA ILE A 81 7.02 14.28 4.59
C ILE A 81 7.32 15.63 3.93
N SER A 82 7.26 15.69 2.60
CA SER A 82 7.49 16.93 1.85
C SER A 82 6.45 18.00 2.18
N ASN A 83 5.17 17.63 2.26
CA ASN A 83 4.06 18.59 2.40
C ASN A 83 3.83 19.05 3.85
N PHE A 84 4.02 18.17 4.84
CA PHE A 84 3.68 18.45 6.24
C PHE A 84 4.90 18.64 7.14
N PHE A 85 6.08 18.19 6.72
CA PHE A 85 7.29 18.20 7.54
C PHE A 85 8.46 18.94 6.87
N ASN A 86 8.17 19.90 5.98
CA ASN A 86 9.19 20.70 5.28
C ASN A 86 10.32 19.86 4.66
N ASN A 87 9.97 18.68 4.14
CA ASN A 87 10.93 17.72 3.58
C ASN A 87 11.99 17.21 4.60
N SER A 88 11.71 17.31 5.90
CA SER A 88 12.56 16.86 7.00
C SER A 88 12.10 15.52 7.55
N ALA A 89 12.82 14.46 7.18
CA ALA A 89 12.60 13.13 7.74
C ALA A 89 12.79 13.09 9.27
N SER A 90 13.66 13.95 9.82
CA SER A 90 13.88 14.06 11.27
C SER A 90 12.68 14.64 12.00
N GLN A 91 11.97 15.62 11.41
CA GLN A 91 10.74 16.14 11.99
C GLN A 91 9.62 15.11 11.98
N PHE A 92 9.49 14.36 10.88
CA PHE A 92 8.56 13.24 10.80
C PHE A 92 8.87 12.17 11.85
N ALA A 93 10.14 11.80 12.02
CA ALA A 93 10.56 10.83 13.03
C ALA A 93 10.25 11.30 14.45
N SER A 94 10.53 12.58 14.76
CA SER A 94 10.19 13.17 16.07
C SER A 94 8.70 13.11 16.33
N PHE A 95 7.88 13.56 15.37
CA PHE A 95 6.43 13.51 15.47
C PHE A 95 5.92 12.08 15.66
N PHE A 96 6.43 11.13 14.88
CA PHE A 96 6.07 9.72 14.98
C PHE A 96 6.39 9.14 16.37
N THR A 97 7.55 9.46 16.94
CA THR A 97 7.90 8.97 18.29
C THR A 97 7.07 9.60 19.41
N THR A 98 6.64 10.86 19.24
CA THR A 98 5.91 11.61 20.27
C THR A 98 4.40 11.32 20.23
N GLU A 99 3.80 11.27 19.04
CA GLU A 99 2.34 11.16 18.88
C GLU A 99 1.83 9.71 18.86
N THR A 100 2.64 8.75 18.38
CA THR A 100 2.19 7.35 18.23
C THR A 100 2.23 6.55 19.55
N ASN A 101 2.53 7.22 20.67
CA ASN A 101 2.57 6.67 22.03
C ASN A 101 3.29 5.30 22.10
N LEU A 102 4.46 5.23 21.44
CA LEU A 102 5.25 4.00 21.33
C LEU A 102 5.78 3.58 22.70
N SER A 103 5.70 2.28 22.97
CA SER A 103 6.31 1.70 24.16
C SER A 103 7.84 1.76 24.12
N ALA A 104 8.48 1.65 25.28
CA ALA A 104 9.95 1.61 25.36
C ALA A 104 10.55 0.48 24.50
N SER A 105 9.89 -0.68 24.42
CA SER A 105 10.34 -1.80 23.58
C SER A 105 10.28 -1.47 22.09
N GLU A 106 9.21 -0.80 21.62
CA GLU A 106 9.08 -0.40 20.21
C GLU A 106 10.12 0.66 19.83
N LEU A 107 10.43 1.59 20.74
CA LEU A 107 11.51 2.56 20.55
C LEU A 107 12.90 1.90 20.47
N GLU A 108 13.15 0.89 21.29
CA GLU A 108 14.39 0.11 21.23
C GLU A 108 14.52 -0.66 19.90
N ASP A 109 13.44 -1.26 19.42
CA ASP A 109 13.46 -1.96 18.13
C ASP A 109 13.65 -0.99 16.96
N LEU A 110 13.02 0.19 17.01
CA LEU A 110 13.23 1.25 16.04
C LEU A 110 14.69 1.72 16.04
N ARG A 111 15.31 1.87 17.22
CA ARG A 111 16.74 2.20 17.34
C ARG A 111 17.62 1.13 16.68
N LYS A 112 17.36 -0.16 16.90
CA LYS A 112 18.12 -1.25 16.25
C LYS A 112 18.03 -1.18 14.72
N ILE A 113 16.85 -0.87 14.18
CA ILE A 113 16.66 -0.71 12.73
C ILE A 113 17.51 0.46 12.20
N ILE A 114 17.49 1.61 12.88
CA ILE A 114 18.29 2.78 12.51
C ILE A 114 19.78 2.46 12.55
N ASP A 115 20.26 1.85 13.63
CA ASP A 115 21.67 1.50 13.81
C ASP A 115 22.15 0.53 12.70
N SER A 116 21.32 -0.45 12.34
CA SER A 116 21.59 -1.37 11.23
C SER A 116 21.69 -0.66 9.87
N GLU A 117 20.78 0.27 9.57
CA GLU A 117 20.82 1.05 8.33
C GLU A 117 22.02 2.02 8.29
N ILE A 118 22.42 2.61 9.42
CA ILE A 118 23.62 3.43 9.53
C ILE A 118 24.87 2.59 9.20
N GLN A 119 24.96 1.36 9.72
CA GLN A 119 26.09 0.48 9.44
C GLN A 119 26.15 0.08 7.96
N LYS A 120 25.01 -0.19 7.33
CA LYS A 120 24.95 -0.49 5.88
C LYS A 120 25.42 0.68 5.02
N LYS A 121 25.09 1.92 5.40
CA LYS A 121 25.49 3.14 4.65
C LYS A 121 26.93 3.59 4.90
N LYS A 122 27.57 3.10 5.96
CA LYS A 122 28.99 3.38 6.28
C LYS A 122 29.96 2.36 5.67
N LYS A 123 29.46 1.25 5.13
CA LYS A 123 30.20 0.32 4.27
C LYS A 123 30.14 0.79 2.82
#